data_AF-A0A1H6YFB3-F1
#
_entry.id   AF-A0A1H6YFB3-F1
#
_cell.length_a   1.000
_cell.length_b   1.000
_cell.length_c   1.000
_cell.angle_alpha   90.00
_cell.angle_beta   90.00
_cell.angle_gamma   90.00
#
_symmetry.space_group_name_H-M   'P 1'
#
loop_
_entity.id
_entity.type
_entity.pdbx_description
1 polymer ?
#
loop_
_entity_poly.entity_id
_entity_poly.type
_entity_poly.pdbx_seq_one_letter_code
_entity_poly.pdbx_strand_id
1 'polypeptide(L)'
;MAKVGRVARRKRNRELIRATGLGLLLLAVLSMGGYFFVHRDIAPDRATLCPASGPLGHYVVLVDNTDPYNFMQRQAFLQSLTALAEEKVEEGHLLSIYVLGAEVSEHATPVFEKCNPGVGAGKSEMTANLARIKKRYEDEFKKPILKLSESVLVDKPSDRSPIFEMLQIASINGFRAKDVQGDRVLVIFSDMLPNTQEFSMFKGYGSFSSFLDSHYGRKSQTDLGGVKVEVNYLLNYPKLQTRSQLSFWEEYFKKAGARIVSVKTLEG
;
A
#
# COMPACT_ATOMS: atom_id res chain seq x y z
N MET A 1 -37.76 -64.76 -29.57
CA MET A 1 -37.03 -63.77 -28.74
C MET A 1 -35.85 -64.47 -28.05
N ALA A 2 -34.62 -64.25 -28.52
CA ALA A 2 -33.44 -64.93 -27.98
C ALA A 2 -33.12 -64.41 -26.56
N LYS A 3 -33.24 -65.28 -25.55
CA LYS A 3 -32.84 -64.96 -24.17
C LYS A 3 -31.31 -64.84 -24.12
N VAL A 4 -30.81 -63.61 -24.03
CA VAL A 4 -29.37 -63.33 -23.84
C VAL A 4 -28.89 -64.10 -22.62
N GLY A 5 -27.97 -65.06 -22.85
CA GLY A 5 -27.47 -65.95 -21.80
C GLY A 5 -26.84 -65.18 -20.64
N ARG A 6 -27.00 -65.69 -19.41
CA ARG A 6 -26.48 -65.07 -18.16
C ARG A 6 -24.99 -64.69 -18.25
N VAL A 7 -24.20 -65.46 -19.01
CA VAL A 7 -22.77 -65.21 -19.28
C VAL A 7 -22.54 -63.96 -20.14
N ALA A 8 -23.33 -63.76 -21.20
CA ALA A 8 -23.24 -62.58 -22.06
C ALA A 8 -23.66 -61.29 -21.33
N ARG A 9 -24.65 -61.38 -20.43
CA ARG A 9 -25.09 -60.26 -19.57
C ARG A 9 -24.02 -59.87 -18.54
N ARG A 10 -23.33 -60.86 -17.95
CA ARG A 10 -22.17 -60.61 -17.06
C ARG A 10 -20.99 -59.98 -17.80
N LYS A 11 -20.67 -60.45 -19.01
CA LYS A 11 -19.62 -59.85 -19.85
C LYS A 11 -19.95 -58.40 -20.21
N ARG A 12 -21.18 -58.13 -20.65
CA ARG A 12 -21.65 -56.76 -20.97
C ARG A 12 -21.65 -55.83 -19.74
N ASN A 13 -22.08 -56.31 -18.57
CA ASN A 13 -22.00 -55.51 -17.34
C ASN A 13 -20.54 -55.23 -16.95
N ARG A 14 -19.62 -56.19 -17.15
CA ARG A 14 -18.20 -55.97 -16.88
C ARG A 14 -17.58 -54.95 -17.84
N GLU A 15 -17.95 -54.98 -19.12
CA GLU A 15 -17.51 -53.96 -20.09
C GLU A 15 -18.15 -52.59 -19.81
N LEU A 16 -19.42 -52.53 -19.38
CA LEU A 16 -20.07 -51.29 -18.95
C LEU A 16 -19.41 -50.70 -17.69
N ILE A 17 -19.08 -51.53 -16.71
CA ILE A 17 -18.35 -51.11 -15.49
C ILE A 17 -16.95 -50.60 -15.83
N ARG A 18 -16.24 -51.26 -16.77
CA ARG A 18 -14.93 -50.80 -17.26
C ARG A 18 -15.05 -49.46 -18.00
N ALA A 19 -16.03 -49.33 -18.89
CA ALA A 19 -16.26 -48.10 -19.64
C ALA A 19 -16.63 -46.92 -18.73
N THR A 20 -17.50 -47.14 -17.74
CA THR A 20 -17.84 -46.12 -16.73
C THR A 20 -16.65 -45.77 -15.84
N GLY A 21 -15.86 -46.75 -15.41
CA GLY A 21 -14.62 -46.51 -14.66
C GLY A 21 -13.61 -45.67 -15.46
N LEU A 22 -13.43 -45.97 -16.74
CA LEU A 22 -12.53 -45.22 -17.63
C LEU A 22 -13.03 -43.79 -17.87
N GLY A 23 -14.34 -43.62 -18.03
CA GLY A 23 -14.97 -42.31 -18.20
C GLY A 23 -14.81 -41.42 -16.95
N LEU A 24 -14.99 -41.97 -15.75
CA LEU A 24 -14.77 -41.26 -14.49
C LEU A 24 -13.30 -40.88 -14.29
N LEU A 25 -12.37 -41.76 -14.66
CA LEU A 25 -10.93 -41.47 -14.60
C LEU A 25 -10.56 -40.30 -15.53
N LEU A 26 -11.06 -40.31 -16.77
CA LEU A 26 -10.85 -39.21 -17.72
C LEU A 26 -11.41 -37.88 -17.20
N LEU A 27 -12.62 -37.90 -16.63
CA LEU A 27 -13.23 -36.72 -16.00
C LEU A 27 -12.41 -36.21 -14.82
N ALA A 28 -11.88 -37.10 -13.97
CA ALA A 28 -11.02 -36.72 -12.86
C ALA A 28 -9.71 -36.09 -13.34
N VAL A 29 -9.07 -36.65 -14.37
CA VAL A 29 -7.83 -36.10 -14.96
C VAL A 29 -8.08 -34.74 -15.60
N LEU A 30 -9.18 -34.57 -16.35
CA LEU A 30 -9.55 -33.29 -16.95
C LEU A 30 -9.91 -32.24 -15.90
N SER A 31 -10.65 -32.62 -14.85
CA SER A 31 -11.00 -31.72 -13.76
C SER A 31 -9.76 -31.29 -12.98
N MET A 32 -8.84 -32.22 -12.72
CA MET A 32 -7.56 -31.95 -12.07
C MET A 32 -6.67 -31.07 -12.95
N GLY A 33 -6.58 -31.34 -14.26
CA GLY A 33 -5.84 -30.52 -15.22
C GLY A 33 -6.40 -29.10 -15.33
N GLY A 34 -7.73 -28.97 -15.39
CA GLY A 34 -8.42 -27.67 -15.38
C GLY A 34 -8.18 -26.90 -14.09
N TYR A 35 -8.25 -27.58 -12.93
CA TYR A 35 -7.92 -26.99 -11.64
C TYR A 35 -6.48 -26.44 -11.61
N PHE A 36 -5.48 -27.24 -12.03
CA PHE A 36 -4.08 -26.79 -12.10
C PHE A 36 -3.83 -25.67 -13.11
N PHE A 37 -4.57 -25.65 -14.22
CA PHE A 37 -4.43 -24.60 -15.24
C PHE A 37 -5.00 -23.26 -14.75
N VAL A 38 -6.12 -23.28 -14.02
CA VAL A 38 -6.73 -22.08 -13.43
C VAL A 38 -5.94 -21.57 -12.23
N HIS A 39 -5.32 -22.45 -11.44
CA HIS A 39 -4.53 -22.08 -10.25
C HIS A 39 -3.02 -21.94 -10.55
N ARG A 40 -2.64 -21.71 -11.81
CA ARG A 40 -1.24 -21.48 -12.17
C ARG A 40 -0.84 -20.08 -11.72
N ASP A 41 0.06 -20.00 -10.73
CA ASP A 41 0.63 -18.74 -10.28
C ASP A 41 1.36 -18.04 -11.45
N ILE A 42 0.78 -16.97 -11.96
CA ILE A 42 1.45 -16.11 -12.93
C ILE A 42 2.57 -15.38 -12.21
N ALA A 43 3.79 -15.45 -12.76
CA ALA A 43 4.93 -14.79 -12.15
C ALA A 43 4.69 -13.27 -12.04
N PRO A 44 4.99 -12.66 -10.88
CA PRO A 44 4.87 -11.22 -10.72
C PRO A 44 5.88 -10.49 -11.63
N ASP A 45 5.58 -9.21 -11.90
CA ASP A 45 6.48 -8.35 -12.64
C ASP A 45 7.84 -8.25 -11.93
N ARG A 46 8.94 -8.32 -12.69
CA ARG A 46 10.28 -8.40 -12.10
C ARG A 46 10.76 -7.08 -11.53
N ALA A 47 10.29 -5.95 -12.04
CA ALA A 47 10.75 -4.63 -11.62
C ALA A 47 9.96 -4.14 -10.40
N THR A 48 8.64 -4.20 -10.49
CA THR A 48 7.70 -3.68 -9.49
C THR A 48 7.35 -4.70 -8.41
N LEU A 49 7.62 -5.99 -8.66
CA LEU A 49 7.21 -7.12 -7.82
C LEU A 49 5.69 -7.31 -7.71
N CYS A 50 4.91 -6.56 -8.48
CA CYS A 50 3.46 -6.60 -8.40
C CYS A 50 2.88 -7.84 -9.10
N PRO A 51 1.72 -8.33 -8.64
CA PRO A 51 0.99 -9.37 -9.35
C PRO A 51 0.70 -8.95 -10.79
N ALA A 52 0.57 -9.92 -11.70
CA ALA A 52 0.28 -9.64 -13.10
C ALA A 52 -1.09 -8.96 -13.32
N SER A 53 -2.03 -9.14 -12.39
CA SER A 53 -3.32 -8.45 -12.35
C SER A 53 -3.24 -7.00 -11.86
N GLY A 54 -2.07 -6.53 -11.44
CA GLY A 54 -1.88 -5.26 -10.76
C GLY A 54 -1.88 -5.40 -9.23
N PRO A 55 -1.61 -4.30 -8.51
CA PRO A 55 -1.55 -4.28 -7.05
C PRO A 55 -2.92 -4.54 -6.41
N LEU A 56 -2.95 -5.36 -5.37
CA LEU A 56 -4.19 -5.75 -4.67
C LEU A 56 -4.68 -4.66 -3.71
N GLY A 57 -3.79 -3.80 -3.27
CA GLY A 57 -4.06 -2.62 -2.45
C GLY A 57 -2.84 -1.71 -2.47
N HIS A 58 -2.92 -0.52 -1.87
CA HIS A 58 -1.87 0.48 -1.97
C HIS A 58 -1.72 1.28 -0.68
N TYR A 59 -0.50 1.24 -0.15
CA TYR A 59 -0.01 2.08 0.92
C TYR A 59 0.87 3.17 0.34
N VAL A 60 0.47 4.42 0.51
CA VAL A 60 1.29 5.60 0.19
C VAL A 60 1.80 6.17 1.51
N VAL A 61 3.11 6.19 1.69
CA VAL A 61 3.77 6.81 2.83
C VAL A 61 4.25 8.20 2.43
N LEU A 62 3.86 9.22 3.18
CA LEU A 62 4.40 10.57 3.08
C LEU A 62 5.27 10.84 4.30
N VAL A 63 6.57 11.05 4.07
CA VAL A 63 7.51 11.46 5.12
C VAL A 63 7.76 12.95 4.97
N ASP A 64 7.23 13.74 5.89
CA ASP A 64 7.57 15.15 6.02
C ASP A 64 8.97 15.30 6.57
N ASN A 65 9.83 15.94 5.78
CA ASN A 65 11.23 16.07 6.11
C ASN A 65 11.68 17.54 6.03
N THR A 66 10.76 18.47 6.32
CA THR A 66 11.10 19.90 6.36
C THR A 66 11.83 20.27 7.63
N ASP A 67 11.56 19.58 8.73
CA ASP A 67 12.28 19.75 9.99
C ASP A 67 13.09 18.50 10.32
N PRO A 68 14.32 18.66 10.84
CA PRO A 68 15.14 17.52 11.26
C PRO A 68 14.47 16.79 12.42
N TYR A 69 14.35 15.47 12.29
CA TYR A 69 13.85 14.64 13.37
C TYR A 69 14.89 14.58 14.49
N ASN A 70 14.44 14.71 15.74
CA ASN A 70 15.28 14.46 16.90
C ASN A 70 15.59 12.95 17.03
N PHE A 71 16.61 12.59 17.81
CA PHE A 71 17.06 11.18 17.91
C PHE A 71 15.93 10.19 18.23
N MET A 72 15.03 10.53 19.16
CA MET A 72 13.91 9.67 19.54
C MET A 72 12.89 9.54 18.41
N GLN A 73 12.55 10.64 17.75
CA GLN A 73 11.66 10.65 16.59
C GLN A 73 12.23 9.81 15.43
N ARG A 74 13.56 9.83 15.22
CA ARG A 74 14.22 8.96 14.23
C ARG A 74 13.98 7.50 14.58
N GLN A 75 14.23 7.08 15.82
CA GLN A 75 14.02 5.69 16.24
C GLN A 75 12.54 5.27 16.10
N ALA A 76 11.62 6.13 16.52
CA ALA A 76 10.19 5.88 16.40
C ALA A 76 9.74 5.76 14.94
N PHE A 77 10.28 6.60 14.04
CA PHE A 77 10.04 6.54 12.61
C PHE A 77 10.55 5.22 12.00
N LEU A 78 11.81 4.86 12.28
CA LEU A 78 12.43 3.61 11.79
C LEU A 78 11.57 2.40 12.18
N GLN A 79 11.17 2.31 13.45
CA GLN A 79 10.35 1.22 13.97
C GLN A 79 8.96 1.22 13.32
N SER A 80 8.32 2.38 13.18
CA SER A 80 6.98 2.50 12.62
C SER A 80 6.93 2.13 11.13
N LEU A 81 7.93 2.58 10.35
CA LEU A 81 8.03 2.27 8.93
C LEU A 81 8.35 0.78 8.70
N THR A 82 9.22 0.20 9.54
CA THR A 82 9.52 -1.23 9.50
C THR A 82 8.28 -2.07 9.84
N ALA A 83 7.58 -1.73 10.92
CA ALA A 83 6.34 -2.42 11.31
C ALA A 83 5.25 -2.28 10.23
N LEU A 84 5.11 -1.11 9.60
CA LEU A 84 4.21 -0.93 8.45
C LEU A 84 4.54 -1.93 7.34
N ALA A 85 5.80 -1.99 6.91
CA ALA A 85 6.23 -2.84 5.81
C ALA A 85 6.10 -4.34 6.11
N GLU A 86 6.38 -4.77 7.35
CA GLU A 86 6.41 -6.18 7.74
C GLU A 86 5.06 -6.73 8.22
N GLU A 87 4.24 -5.89 8.86
CA GLU A 87 3.02 -6.35 9.55
C GLU A 87 1.72 -5.90 8.88
N LYS A 88 1.73 -4.75 8.20
CA LYS A 88 0.52 -4.15 7.63
C LYS A 88 0.42 -4.29 6.11
N VAL A 89 1.53 -4.13 5.39
CA VAL A 89 1.52 -4.25 3.92
C VAL A 89 1.45 -5.72 3.55
N GLU A 90 0.26 -6.20 3.20
CA GLU A 90 0.03 -7.60 2.85
C GLU A 90 0.68 -8.00 1.50
N GLU A 91 0.81 -9.30 1.24
CA GLU A 91 1.30 -9.82 -0.04
C GLU A 91 0.48 -9.24 -1.21
N GLY A 92 1.16 -8.83 -2.28
CA GLY A 92 0.55 -8.24 -3.46
C GLY A 92 0.11 -6.77 -3.31
N HIS A 93 0.23 -6.17 -2.12
CA HIS A 93 -0.03 -4.75 -1.93
C HIS A 93 1.18 -3.90 -2.30
N LEU A 94 0.93 -2.78 -2.97
CA LEU A 94 1.93 -1.79 -3.34
C LEU A 94 2.28 -0.91 -2.14
N LEU A 95 3.57 -0.66 -1.93
CA LEU A 95 4.07 0.35 -1.01
C LEU A 95 4.83 1.41 -1.82
N SER A 96 4.37 2.65 -1.77
CA SER A 96 5.05 3.82 -2.34
C SER A 96 5.45 4.77 -1.23
N ILE A 97 6.73 5.11 -1.10
CA ILE A 97 7.25 6.04 -0.10
C ILE A 97 7.68 7.33 -0.80
N TYR A 98 7.12 8.44 -0.37
CA TYR A 98 7.48 9.79 -0.80
C TYR A 98 8.10 10.53 0.37
N VAL A 99 9.07 11.38 0.06
CA VAL A 99 9.73 12.25 1.02
C VAL A 99 9.46 13.67 0.58
N LEU A 100 8.85 14.45 1.46
CA LEU A 100 8.59 15.87 1.25
C LEU A 100 9.89 16.63 1.53
N GLY A 101 10.24 17.52 0.62
CA GLY A 101 11.24 18.55 0.84
C GLY A 101 10.72 19.92 0.40
N ALA A 102 11.59 20.92 0.46
CA ALA A 102 11.24 22.30 0.16
C ALA A 102 10.69 22.48 -1.27
N GLU A 103 11.27 21.74 -2.22
CA GLU A 103 10.94 21.82 -3.64
C GLU A 103 10.12 20.62 -4.10
N VAL A 104 8.80 20.84 -4.17
CA VAL A 104 7.77 19.87 -4.55
C VAL A 104 8.12 19.10 -5.85
N SER A 105 8.70 19.77 -6.85
CA SER A 105 9.05 19.16 -8.14
C SER A 105 10.11 18.07 -8.04
N GLU A 106 11.05 18.18 -7.11
CA GLU A 106 12.11 17.19 -6.89
C GLU A 106 11.57 15.94 -6.16
N HIS A 107 10.40 16.07 -5.55
CA HIS A 107 9.77 15.06 -4.70
C HIS A 107 8.47 14.50 -5.30
N ALA A 108 8.24 14.73 -6.60
CA ALA A 108 7.06 14.28 -7.31
C ALA A 108 7.03 12.76 -7.52
N THR A 109 8.17 12.07 -7.42
CA THR A 109 8.28 10.61 -7.58
C THR A 109 8.64 9.92 -6.26
N PRO A 110 8.15 8.70 -6.02
CA PRO A 110 8.47 7.97 -4.81
C PRO A 110 9.95 7.54 -4.79
N VAL A 111 10.55 7.59 -3.60
CA VAL A 111 11.91 7.08 -3.34
C VAL A 111 11.95 5.56 -3.22
N PHE A 112 10.80 4.94 -3.00
CA PHE A 112 10.60 3.48 -3.05
C PHE A 112 9.21 3.18 -3.57
N GLU A 113 9.09 2.24 -4.51
CA GLU A 113 7.80 1.80 -5.05
C GLU A 113 7.87 0.35 -5.54
N LYS A 114 7.39 -0.59 -4.71
CA LYS A 114 7.29 -2.02 -5.05
C LYS A 114 6.13 -2.67 -4.31
N CYS A 115 5.57 -3.73 -4.87
CA CYS A 115 4.63 -4.59 -4.16
C CYS A 115 5.37 -5.52 -3.19
N ASN A 116 4.72 -5.88 -2.07
CA ASN A 116 5.20 -6.94 -1.20
C ASN A 116 5.09 -8.29 -1.93
N PRO A 117 6.21 -8.97 -2.27
CA PRO A 117 6.17 -10.25 -2.98
C PRO A 117 5.73 -11.43 -2.10
N GLY A 118 5.53 -11.19 -0.80
CA GLY A 118 5.23 -12.20 0.20
C GLY A 118 6.41 -13.10 0.54
N VAL A 119 6.18 -14.03 1.46
CA VAL A 119 7.15 -15.05 1.87
C VAL A 119 6.80 -16.46 1.38
N GLY A 120 5.75 -16.58 0.56
CA GLY A 120 5.29 -17.85 -0.01
C GLY A 120 4.40 -18.68 0.91
N ALA A 121 3.76 -18.07 1.91
CA ALA A 121 2.78 -18.74 2.76
C ALA A 121 1.60 -19.23 1.90
N GLY A 122 1.28 -20.54 1.98
CA GLY A 122 0.14 -21.13 1.27
C GLY A 122 0.37 -21.54 -0.19
N LYS A 123 1.58 -21.39 -0.76
CA LYS A 123 1.91 -21.86 -2.12
C LYS A 123 2.43 -23.30 -2.10
N SER A 124 1.91 -24.17 -2.99
CA SER A 124 2.29 -25.60 -3.01
C SER A 124 3.76 -25.78 -3.40
N GLU A 125 4.44 -26.63 -2.64
CA GLU A 125 5.89 -26.72 -2.54
C GLU A 125 6.61 -27.15 -3.84
N MET A 126 7.33 -26.20 -4.42
CA MET A 126 8.67 -26.49 -4.95
C MET A 126 9.62 -25.63 -4.11
N THR A 127 10.40 -26.26 -3.24
CA THR A 127 11.28 -25.60 -2.24
C THR A 127 12.19 -24.52 -2.84
N ALA A 128 12.65 -24.71 -4.07
CA ALA A 128 13.45 -23.72 -4.80
C ALA A 128 12.69 -22.40 -5.10
N ASN A 129 11.37 -22.45 -5.26
CA ASN A 129 10.55 -21.26 -5.48
C ASN A 129 10.34 -20.46 -4.18
N LEU A 130 10.14 -21.16 -3.05
CA LEU A 130 9.99 -20.52 -1.73
C LEU A 130 11.25 -19.78 -1.28
N ALA A 131 12.42 -20.43 -1.40
CA ALA A 131 13.69 -19.80 -1.07
C ALA A 131 13.94 -18.52 -1.91
N ARG A 132 13.57 -18.55 -3.19
CA ARG A 132 13.67 -17.40 -4.10
C ARG A 132 12.70 -16.28 -3.73
N ILE A 133 11.44 -16.61 -3.40
CA ILE A 133 10.45 -15.62 -2.96
C ILE A 133 10.92 -14.93 -1.68
N LYS A 134 11.33 -15.71 -0.67
CA LYS A 134 11.88 -15.15 0.58
C LYS A 134 13.11 -14.28 0.33
N LYS A 135 14.05 -14.74 -0.50
CA LYS A 135 15.23 -13.94 -0.85
C LYS A 135 14.84 -12.61 -1.51
N ARG A 136 13.87 -12.62 -2.42
CA ARG A 136 13.37 -11.40 -3.06
C ARG A 136 12.69 -10.47 -2.05
N TYR A 137 11.86 -10.99 -1.16
CA TYR A 137 11.26 -10.22 -0.08
C TYR A 137 12.35 -9.50 0.75
N GLU A 138 13.37 -10.23 1.19
CA GLU A 138 14.47 -9.67 1.97
C GLU A 138 15.29 -8.63 1.17
N ASP A 139 15.73 -9.00 -0.03
CA ASP A 139 16.71 -8.23 -0.81
C ASP A 139 16.11 -7.03 -1.54
N GLU A 140 14.87 -7.15 -2.04
CA GLU A 140 14.25 -6.14 -2.90
C GLU A 140 13.11 -5.36 -2.24
N PHE A 141 12.56 -5.85 -1.13
CA PHE A 141 11.48 -5.17 -0.42
C PHE A 141 11.95 -4.66 0.96
N LYS A 142 12.31 -5.56 1.88
CA LYS A 142 12.66 -5.21 3.27
C LYS A 142 13.96 -4.40 3.39
N LYS A 143 15.08 -4.89 2.85
CA LYS A 143 16.38 -4.20 2.98
C LYS A 143 16.37 -2.77 2.38
N PRO A 144 15.79 -2.53 1.18
CA PRO A 144 15.72 -1.17 0.64
C PRO A 144 14.92 -0.22 1.52
N ILE A 145 13.81 -0.66 2.13
CA ILE A 145 13.00 0.17 3.04
C ILE A 145 13.81 0.54 4.29
N LEU A 146 14.52 -0.43 4.89
CA LEU A 146 15.39 -0.17 6.05
C LEU A 146 16.48 0.84 5.72
N LYS A 147 17.19 0.64 4.60
CA LYS A 147 18.24 1.58 4.16
C LYS A 147 17.68 2.97 3.89
N LEU A 148 16.51 3.04 3.25
CA LEU A 148 15.83 4.30 2.99
C LEU A 148 15.49 5.02 4.29
N SER A 149 14.97 4.29 5.28
CA SER A 149 14.56 4.85 6.56
C SER A 149 15.72 5.51 7.33
N GLU A 150 16.95 5.04 7.13
CA GLU A 150 18.17 5.64 7.67
C GLU A 150 18.64 6.88 6.88
N SER A 151 18.42 6.92 5.57
CA SER A 151 18.96 7.95 4.67
C SER A 151 18.00 9.08 4.33
N VAL A 152 16.71 8.92 4.62
CA VAL A 152 15.66 9.88 4.21
C VAL A 152 15.68 11.14 5.03
N LEU A 153 16.14 11.12 6.27
CA LEU A 153 15.96 12.23 7.20
C LEU A 153 16.99 13.35 6.99
N VAL A 154 16.53 14.60 6.88
CA VAL A 154 17.43 15.76 6.74
C VAL A 154 18.13 16.12 8.04
N ASP A 155 19.26 16.80 7.90
CA ASP A 155 20.01 17.38 9.02
C ASP A 155 19.77 18.89 9.19
N LYS A 156 19.17 19.54 8.19
CA LYS A 156 18.93 20.99 8.18
C LYS A 156 17.44 21.28 7.97
N PRO A 157 16.88 22.25 8.72
CA PRO A 157 15.50 22.66 8.53
C PRO A 157 15.31 23.42 7.21
N SER A 158 14.07 23.39 6.72
CA SER A 158 13.59 24.16 5.59
C SER A 158 12.62 25.24 6.06
N ASP A 159 12.73 26.44 5.49
CA ASP A 159 11.78 27.53 5.74
C ASP A 159 10.43 27.32 5.04
N ARG A 160 10.25 26.21 4.30
CA ARG A 160 9.04 25.92 3.52
C ARG A 160 8.59 24.47 3.70
N SER A 161 7.36 24.28 4.14
CA SER A 161 6.68 22.97 4.26
C SER A 161 5.41 22.93 3.41
N PRO A 162 5.48 22.42 2.16
CA PRO A 162 4.36 22.37 1.21
C PRO A 162 3.50 21.10 1.40
N ILE A 163 2.95 20.89 2.59
CA ILE A 163 2.17 19.67 2.93
C ILE A 163 0.97 19.45 2.00
N PHE A 164 0.24 20.50 1.63
CA PHE A 164 -0.92 20.37 0.75
C PHE A 164 -0.53 19.91 -0.65
N GLU A 165 0.53 20.47 -1.21
CA GLU A 165 1.06 20.08 -2.52
C GLU A 165 1.53 18.62 -2.50
N MET A 166 2.11 18.15 -1.39
CA MET A 166 2.46 16.74 -1.25
C MET A 166 1.25 15.81 -1.15
N LEU A 167 0.16 16.25 -0.51
CA LEU A 167 -1.11 15.50 -0.53
C LEU A 167 -1.68 15.43 -1.96
N GLN A 168 -1.47 16.47 -2.78
CA GLN A 168 -1.82 16.45 -4.20
C GLN A 168 -0.94 15.48 -4.99
N ILE A 169 0.37 15.46 -4.75
CA ILE A 169 1.26 14.45 -5.36
C ILE A 169 0.85 13.03 -4.95
N ALA A 170 0.55 12.80 -3.68
CA ALA A 170 0.11 11.49 -3.19
C ALA A 170 -1.18 11.03 -3.87
N SER A 171 -2.13 11.95 -4.08
CA SER A 171 -3.34 11.67 -4.85
C SER A 171 -3.03 11.33 -6.31
N ILE A 172 -2.26 12.19 -6.99
CA ILE A 172 -2.05 12.09 -8.44
C ILE A 172 -1.10 10.94 -8.79
N ASN A 173 0.12 10.96 -8.24
CA ASN A 173 1.20 10.03 -8.58
C ASN A 173 1.17 8.76 -7.73
N GLY A 174 0.63 8.84 -6.51
CA GLY A 174 0.37 7.69 -5.67
C GLY A 174 -0.88 6.96 -6.13
N PHE A 175 -2.06 7.44 -5.74
CA PHE A 175 -3.29 6.66 -5.90
C PHE A 175 -3.85 6.64 -7.33
N ARG A 176 -3.96 7.78 -8.01
CA ARG A 176 -4.64 7.87 -9.32
C ARG A 176 -3.82 7.31 -10.47
N ALA A 177 -2.49 7.37 -10.38
CA ALA A 177 -1.59 6.80 -11.38
C ALA A 177 -1.54 5.26 -11.35
N LYS A 178 -2.13 4.63 -10.32
CA LYS A 178 -2.10 3.18 -10.11
C LYS A 178 -3.53 2.63 -10.19
N ASP A 179 -3.73 1.58 -10.97
CA ASP A 179 -5.01 0.89 -11.05
C ASP A 179 -5.16 -0.09 -9.87
N VAL A 180 -5.41 0.47 -8.68
CA VAL A 180 -5.53 -0.28 -7.42
C VAL A 180 -7.00 -0.60 -7.17
N GLN A 181 -7.30 -1.90 -7.11
CA GLN A 181 -8.67 -2.42 -6.97
C GLN A 181 -9.10 -2.66 -5.51
N GLY A 182 -8.17 -2.69 -4.56
CA GLY A 182 -8.47 -2.87 -3.13
C GLY A 182 -8.17 -1.65 -2.27
N ASP A 183 -7.80 -1.92 -1.02
CA ASP A 183 -7.65 -0.90 0.02
C ASP A 183 -6.60 0.16 -0.34
N ARG A 184 -6.93 1.43 -0.09
CA ARG A 184 -6.04 2.59 -0.26
C ARG A 184 -5.78 3.24 1.08
N VAL A 185 -4.52 3.29 1.48
CA VAL A 185 -4.09 3.81 2.78
C VAL A 185 -3.01 4.86 2.58
N LEU A 186 -3.24 6.06 3.13
CA LEU A 186 -2.25 7.12 3.21
C LEU A 186 -1.69 7.15 4.63
N VAL A 187 -0.39 6.91 4.77
CA VAL A 187 0.34 6.93 6.03
C VAL A 187 1.22 8.17 6.04
N ILE A 188 0.97 9.10 6.94
CA ILE A 188 1.67 10.39 6.98
C ILE A 188 2.59 10.40 8.21
N PHE A 189 3.81 10.86 8.05
CA PHE A 189 4.75 11.19 9.12
C PHE A 189 5.02 12.69 9.02
N SER A 190 4.36 13.51 9.83
CA SER A 190 4.43 14.97 9.69
C SER A 190 3.99 15.66 10.97
N ASP A 191 4.45 16.90 11.15
CA ASP A 191 3.92 17.81 12.16
C ASP A 191 2.60 18.47 11.72
N MET A 192 2.18 18.23 10.48
CA MET A 192 0.97 18.74 9.83
C MET A 192 0.85 20.27 9.92
N LEU A 193 1.97 21.00 9.88
CA LEU A 193 2.02 22.47 9.91
C LEU A 193 2.58 23.04 8.58
N PRO A 194 1.73 23.21 7.56
CA PRO A 194 2.16 23.79 6.30
C PRO A 194 2.68 25.20 6.52
N ASN A 195 3.79 25.48 5.85
CA ASN A 195 4.46 26.76 5.86
C ASN A 195 4.88 27.11 4.43
N THR A 196 4.06 27.90 3.76
CA THR A 196 4.33 28.41 2.42
C THR A 196 4.18 29.93 2.41
N GLN A 197 4.55 30.56 1.29
CA GLN A 197 4.38 31.99 1.12
C GLN A 197 2.89 32.40 1.14
N GLU A 198 2.01 31.58 0.57
CA GLU A 198 0.57 31.86 0.44
C GLU A 198 -0.24 31.46 1.70
N PHE A 199 0.21 30.44 2.45
CA PHE A 199 -0.47 29.95 3.64
C PHE A 199 0.51 29.35 4.65
N SER A 200 0.38 29.73 5.92
CA SER A 200 1.22 29.23 7.00
C SER A 200 0.42 29.07 8.28
N MET A 201 0.34 27.85 8.81
CA MET A 201 -0.33 27.60 10.10
C MET A 201 0.39 28.27 11.27
N PHE A 202 1.68 28.60 11.12
CA PHE A 202 2.45 29.37 12.10
C PHE A 202 1.99 30.83 12.21
N LYS A 203 1.37 31.37 11.16
CA LYS A 203 0.81 32.73 11.13
C LYS A 203 -0.68 32.78 11.48
N GLY A 204 -1.29 31.62 11.74
CA GLY A 204 -2.72 31.45 11.96
C GLY A 204 -3.46 30.93 10.73
N TYR A 205 -4.47 30.07 10.94
CA TYR A 205 -5.17 29.36 9.86
C TYR A 205 -6.69 29.56 9.83
N GLY A 206 -7.27 30.22 10.84
CA GLY A 206 -8.71 30.46 10.94
C GLY A 206 -9.54 29.17 10.96
N SER A 207 -10.78 29.24 10.50
CA SER A 207 -11.63 28.05 10.30
C SER A 207 -11.30 27.35 8.98
N PHE A 208 -11.59 26.05 8.88
CA PHE A 208 -11.44 25.34 7.62
C PHE A 208 -12.30 25.92 6.49
N SER A 209 -13.51 26.41 6.79
CA SER A 209 -14.34 27.12 5.80
C SER A 209 -13.64 28.36 5.25
N SER A 210 -13.06 29.18 6.13
CA SER A 210 -12.30 30.38 5.71
C SER A 210 -11.08 30.04 4.86
N PHE A 211 -10.42 28.92 5.18
CA PHE A 211 -9.35 28.39 4.35
C PHE A 211 -9.86 27.97 2.96
N LEU A 212 -10.94 27.21 2.87
CA LEU A 212 -11.53 26.79 1.58
C LEU A 212 -11.95 27.97 0.71
N ASP A 213 -12.40 29.07 1.32
CA ASP A 213 -12.79 30.30 0.62
C ASP A 213 -11.59 31.18 0.21
N SER A 214 -10.38 30.86 0.68
CA SER A 214 -9.16 31.56 0.27
C SER A 214 -8.69 31.13 -1.13
N HIS A 215 -7.85 31.96 -1.77
CA HIS A 215 -7.23 31.60 -3.06
C HIS A 215 -6.41 30.30 -2.93
N TYR A 216 -5.57 30.21 -1.90
CA TYR A 216 -4.72 29.06 -1.65
C TYR A 216 -5.54 27.80 -1.37
N GLY A 217 -6.52 27.86 -0.47
CA GLY A 217 -7.32 26.68 -0.12
C GLY A 217 -8.16 26.12 -1.28
N ARG A 218 -8.57 26.95 -2.25
CA ARG A 218 -9.16 26.47 -3.51
C ARG A 218 -8.16 25.72 -4.39
N LYS A 219 -6.92 26.19 -4.46
CA LYS A 219 -5.83 25.58 -5.25
C LYS A 219 -5.28 24.31 -4.60
N SER A 220 -5.30 24.23 -3.28
CA SER A 220 -4.76 23.12 -2.46
C SER A 220 -5.72 21.95 -2.27
N GLN A 221 -6.85 21.93 -3.00
CA GLN A 221 -7.79 20.80 -2.96
C GLN A 221 -7.21 19.58 -3.68
N THR A 222 -7.60 18.40 -3.20
CA THR A 222 -7.19 17.12 -3.77
C THR A 222 -8.34 16.12 -3.68
N ASP A 223 -8.27 15.05 -4.47
CA ASP A 223 -9.20 13.92 -4.40
C ASP A 223 -8.48 12.71 -3.81
N LEU A 224 -8.92 12.31 -2.62
CA LEU A 224 -8.46 11.15 -1.88
C LEU A 224 -9.66 10.22 -1.60
N GLY A 225 -10.62 10.16 -2.54
CA GLY A 225 -11.83 9.34 -2.43
C GLY A 225 -11.55 7.90 -2.01
N GLY A 226 -12.14 7.50 -0.87
CA GLY A 226 -12.03 6.14 -0.33
C GLY A 226 -10.71 5.83 0.39
N VAL A 227 -9.79 6.81 0.50
CA VAL A 227 -8.50 6.62 1.17
C VAL A 227 -8.68 6.65 2.69
N LYS A 228 -8.11 5.65 3.37
CA LYS A 228 -7.94 5.64 4.83
C LYS A 228 -6.66 6.39 5.18
N VAL A 229 -6.71 7.35 6.10
CA VAL A 229 -5.56 8.18 6.48
C VAL A 229 -5.09 7.80 7.89
N GLU A 230 -3.83 7.42 8.01
CA GLU A 230 -3.12 7.22 9.27
C GLU A 230 -2.11 8.34 9.46
N VAL A 231 -2.26 9.12 10.54
CA VAL A 231 -1.33 10.23 10.85
C VAL A 231 -0.40 9.80 11.99
N ASN A 232 0.88 9.66 11.68
CA ASN A 232 1.97 9.54 12.64
C ASN A 232 2.49 10.95 12.92
N TYR A 233 2.04 11.53 14.02
CA TYR A 233 2.09 12.94 14.31
C TYR A 233 3.40 13.31 15.02
N LEU A 234 4.21 14.17 14.39
CA LEU A 234 5.45 14.69 14.96
C LEU A 234 5.15 15.92 15.81
N LEU A 235 5.26 15.83 17.14
CA LEU A 235 4.83 16.91 18.03
C LEU A 235 5.90 17.99 18.27
N ASN A 236 6.42 18.58 17.19
CA ASN A 236 7.50 19.59 17.25
C ASN A 236 7.04 20.94 17.81
N TYR A 237 5.77 21.30 17.60
CA TYR A 237 5.20 22.60 17.96
C TYR A 237 3.87 22.43 18.74
N PRO A 238 3.89 21.90 19.97
CA PRO A 238 2.67 21.54 20.72
C PRO A 238 1.65 22.68 20.89
N LYS A 239 2.11 23.94 20.89
CA LYS A 239 1.25 25.12 21.00
C LYS A 239 0.36 25.35 19.76
N LEU A 240 0.83 24.94 18.59
CA LEU A 240 0.09 25.05 17.32
C LEU A 240 -0.70 23.76 17.03
N GLN A 241 -0.16 22.63 17.47
CA GLN A 241 -0.67 21.28 17.24
C GLN A 241 -1.80 20.90 18.22
N THR A 242 -2.84 21.73 18.24
CA THR A 242 -3.99 21.60 19.14
C THR A 242 -5.10 20.75 18.53
N ARG A 243 -6.14 20.45 19.32
CA ARG A 243 -7.37 19.83 18.81
C ARG A 243 -8.02 20.60 17.65
N SER A 244 -7.92 21.92 17.65
CA SER A 244 -8.45 22.77 16.57
C SER A 244 -7.71 22.54 15.25
N GLN A 245 -6.39 22.36 15.31
CA GLN A 245 -5.59 22.07 14.13
C GLN A 245 -5.89 20.65 13.61
N LEU A 246 -6.06 19.67 14.50
CA LEU A 246 -6.48 18.33 14.09
C LEU A 246 -7.88 18.34 13.46
N SER A 247 -8.81 19.12 14.02
CA SER A 247 -10.16 19.28 13.45
C SER A 247 -10.11 19.89 12.05
N PHE A 248 -9.23 20.87 11.82
CA PHE A 248 -9.00 21.42 10.48
C PHE A 248 -8.60 20.32 9.48
N TRP A 249 -7.68 19.43 9.86
CA TRP A 249 -7.25 18.33 9.00
C TRP A 249 -8.31 17.26 8.80
N GLU A 250 -9.07 16.94 9.83
CA GLU A 250 -10.23 16.04 9.72
C GLU A 250 -11.24 16.58 8.69
N GLU A 251 -11.54 17.88 8.72
CA GLU A 251 -12.41 18.51 7.74
C GLU A 251 -11.79 18.54 6.33
N TYR A 252 -10.48 18.81 6.22
CA TYR A 252 -9.76 18.74 4.94
C TYR A 252 -9.84 17.34 4.31
N PHE A 253 -9.50 16.28 5.05
CA PHE A 253 -9.54 14.91 4.54
C PHE A 253 -10.96 14.47 4.21
N LYS A 254 -11.94 14.84 5.05
CA LYS A 254 -13.35 14.58 4.78
C LYS A 254 -13.80 15.25 3.47
N LYS A 255 -13.39 16.51 3.24
CA LYS A 255 -13.69 17.24 1.99
C LYS A 255 -13.02 16.59 0.78
N ALA A 256 -11.82 16.03 0.94
CA ALA A 256 -11.11 15.27 -0.08
C ALA A 256 -11.67 13.85 -0.32
N GLY A 257 -12.73 13.43 0.39
CA GLY A 257 -13.31 12.09 0.26
C GLY A 257 -12.54 10.98 1.00
N ALA A 258 -11.59 11.36 1.85
CA ALA A 258 -10.83 10.48 2.72
C ALA A 258 -11.37 10.50 4.15
N ARG A 259 -10.85 9.60 5.00
CA ARG A 259 -11.14 9.61 6.44
C ARG A 259 -9.88 9.33 7.24
N ILE A 260 -9.67 10.10 8.31
CA ILE A 260 -8.65 9.75 9.31
C ILE A 260 -9.15 8.54 10.09
N VAL A 261 -8.32 7.48 10.15
CA VAL A 261 -8.63 6.23 10.87
C VAL A 261 -7.75 6.05 12.10
N SER A 262 -6.61 6.73 12.15
CA SER A 262 -5.70 6.70 13.29
C SER A 262 -4.89 7.99 13.33
N VAL A 263 -4.68 8.52 14.54
CA VAL A 263 -3.69 9.56 14.84
C VAL A 263 -2.83 9.02 15.99
N LYS A 264 -1.53 8.89 15.77
CA LYS A 264 -0.56 8.40 16.75
C LYS A 264 0.55 9.42 16.88
N THR A 265 0.82 9.90 18.09
CA THR A 265 1.99 10.75 18.31
C THR A 265 3.25 9.89 18.26
N LEU A 266 4.24 10.32 17.47
CA LEU A 266 5.56 9.70 17.49
C LEU A 266 6.30 10.09 18.77
N GLU A 267 7.03 9.14 19.34
CA GLU A 267 7.82 9.40 20.53
C GLU A 267 8.97 10.36 20.21
N GLY A 268 9.14 11.38 21.07
CA GLY A 268 10.23 12.34 20.98
C GLY A 268 9.81 13.77 20.69
#